data_AF-A0A351KUQ2-F1
#
_entry.id   AF-A0A351KUQ2-F1
#
_cell.length_a   1.000
_cell.length_b   1.000
_cell.length_c   1.000
_cell.angle_alpha   90.00
_cell.angle_beta   90.00
_cell.angle_gamma   90.00
#
_symmetry.space_group_name_H-M   'P 1'
#
loop_
_entity.id
_entity.type
_entity.pdbx_description
1 polymer ?
#
loop_
_entity_poly.entity_id
_entity_poly.type
_entity_poly.pdbx_seq_one_letter_code
_entity_poly.pdbx_strand_id
1 'polypeptide(L)'
;MPEINGRALVRGIGLFLILYIIHVVFLPQLVGEKAVTGEYQGLLYGINQALGLATCLIPGFVAAKIAGHHGFVHGGLVGGISTILTALIAMIWAIATGAKFFGLETLPFWLVINMFLSAFAGLLATNMEESSEEEA
;
A
#
# COMPACT_ATOMS: atom_id res chain seq x y z
N MET A 1 -12.25 -22.39 6.13
CA MET A 1 -11.47 -21.45 5.30
C MET A 1 -11.99 -20.06 5.58
N PRO A 2 -11.15 -19.02 5.70
CA PRO A 2 -11.63 -17.66 5.91
C PRO A 2 -12.54 -17.27 4.74
N GLU A 3 -13.73 -16.75 5.04
CA GLU A 3 -14.64 -16.24 4.01
C GLU A 3 -14.04 -14.94 3.43
N ILE A 4 -13.87 -14.91 2.12
CA ILE A 4 -13.25 -13.77 1.43
C ILE A 4 -14.33 -12.81 0.97
N ASN A 5 -14.35 -11.62 1.57
CA ASN A 5 -15.27 -10.55 1.19
C ASN A 5 -14.72 -9.79 -0.03
N GLY A 6 -15.26 -10.08 -1.20
CA GLY A 6 -14.85 -9.42 -2.46
C GLY A 6 -15.02 -7.90 -2.45
N ARG A 7 -16.02 -7.36 -1.75
CA ARG A 7 -16.23 -5.90 -1.65
C ARG A 7 -15.11 -5.23 -0.84
N ALA A 8 -14.67 -5.87 0.24
CA ALA A 8 -13.53 -5.41 1.02
C ALA A 8 -12.25 -5.37 0.18
N LEU A 9 -11.99 -6.43 -0.59
CA LEU A 9 -10.82 -6.51 -1.47
C LEU A 9 -10.84 -5.43 -2.56
N VAL A 10 -11.97 -5.24 -3.26
CA VAL A 10 -12.06 -4.23 -4.33
C VAL A 10 -11.83 -2.82 -3.79
N ARG A 11 -12.42 -2.48 -2.64
CA ARG A 11 -12.23 -1.16 -2.01
C ARG A 11 -10.80 -0.96 -1.51
N GLY A 12 -10.21 -1.99 -0.87
CA GLY A 12 -8.82 -1.96 -0.43
C GLY A 12 -7.86 -1.78 -1.60
N ILE A 13 -7.95 -2.64 -2.63
CA ILE A 13 -7.09 -2.57 -3.81
C ILE A 13 -7.25 -1.22 -4.52
N GLY A 14 -8.49 -0.73 -4.68
CA GLY A 14 -8.75 0.58 -5.28
C GLY A 14 -8.06 1.72 -4.51
N LEU A 15 -8.16 1.74 -3.19
CA LEU A 15 -7.48 2.72 -2.34
C LEU A 15 -5.96 2.61 -2.44
N PHE A 16 -5.41 1.39 -2.44
CA PHE A 16 -3.98 1.17 -2.60
C PHE A 16 -3.48 1.76 -3.92
N LEU A 17 -4.16 1.47 -5.03
CA LEU A 17 -3.77 1.98 -6.34
C LEU A 17 -3.84 3.51 -6.41
N ILE A 18 -4.87 4.12 -5.82
CA ILE A 18 -4.99 5.59 -5.76
C ILE A 18 -3.84 6.19 -4.95
N LEU A 19 -3.56 5.65 -3.77
CA LEU A 19 -2.45 6.13 -2.92
C LEU A 19 -1.10 5.91 -3.61
N TYR A 20 -0.92 4.79 -4.31
CA TYR A 20 0.28 4.53 -5.09
C TYR A 20 0.46 5.54 -6.22
N ILE A 21 -0.61 5.87 -6.97
CA ILE A 21 -0.56 6.91 -8.00
C ILE A 21 -0.20 8.26 -7.36
N ILE A 22 -0.80 8.61 -6.22
CA ILE A 22 -0.47 9.84 -5.51
C ILE A 22 1.01 9.83 -5.11
N HIS A 23 1.50 8.72 -4.56
CA HIS A 23 2.89 8.55 -4.16
C HIS A 23 3.85 8.71 -5.35
N VAL A 24 3.56 8.08 -6.50
CA VAL A 24 4.44 8.14 -7.69
C VAL A 24 4.34 9.47 -8.43
N VAL A 25 3.18 10.13 -8.44
CA VAL A 25 2.96 11.37 -9.22
C VAL A 25 3.24 12.62 -8.40
N PHE A 26 2.74 12.71 -7.16
CA PHE A 26 2.87 13.92 -6.36
C PHE A 26 4.24 14.04 -5.70
N LEU A 27 4.91 12.94 -5.37
CA LEU A 27 6.20 13.03 -4.70
C LEU A 27 7.25 13.71 -5.59
N PRO A 28 7.45 13.33 -6.86
CA PRO A 28 8.35 14.05 -7.76
C PRO A 28 7.97 15.54 -7.94
N GLN A 29 6.68 15.86 -7.93
CA GLN A 29 6.19 17.24 -8.07
C GLN A 29 6.40 18.10 -6.81
N LEU A 30 6.23 17.51 -5.62
CA LEU A 30 6.50 18.17 -4.33
C LEU A 30 7.99 18.38 -4.11
N VAL A 31 8.82 17.44 -4.57
CA VAL A 31 10.26 17.48 -4.39
C VAL A 31 10.91 18.46 -5.39
N GLY A 32 10.46 18.50 -6.64
CA GLY A 32 10.99 19.39 -7.69
C GLY A 32 12.53 19.42 -7.77
N GLU A 33 13.09 20.52 -8.29
CA GLU A 33 14.55 20.77 -8.30
C GLU A 33 15.17 20.90 -6.89
N LYS A 34 14.35 21.00 -5.83
CA LYS A 34 14.82 21.16 -4.44
C LYS A 34 15.39 19.87 -3.83
N ALA A 35 15.19 18.71 -4.44
CA ALA A 35 15.92 17.48 -4.10
C ALA A 35 17.44 17.60 -4.24
N VAL A 36 17.89 18.54 -5.08
CA VAL A 36 19.30 18.70 -5.46
C VAL A 36 20.10 19.44 -4.38
N THR A 37 19.42 20.21 -3.51
CA THR A 37 20.06 20.87 -2.37
C THR A 37 20.04 19.94 -1.14
N GLY A 38 21.23 19.58 -0.63
CA GLY A 38 21.41 18.56 0.42
C GLY A 38 20.68 18.81 1.75
N GLU A 39 20.20 20.03 2.01
CA GLU A 39 19.55 20.43 3.26
C GLU A 39 18.18 19.76 3.49
N TYR A 40 17.49 19.34 2.42
CA TYR A 40 16.14 18.76 2.50
C TYR A 40 16.06 17.25 2.21
N GLN A 41 17.17 16.61 1.88
CA GLN A 41 17.17 15.20 1.46
C GLN A 41 16.63 14.24 2.54
N GLY A 42 17.00 14.46 3.81
CA GLY A 42 16.50 13.63 4.93
C GLY A 42 15.00 13.75 5.14
N LEU A 43 14.46 14.98 5.06
CA LEU A 43 13.02 15.23 5.17
C LEU A 43 12.24 14.57 4.03
N LEU A 44 12.74 14.70 2.79
CA LEU A 44 12.14 14.11 1.60
C LEU A 44 12.15 12.58 1.66
N TYR A 45 13.24 11.99 2.13
CA TYR A 45 13.32 10.56 2.39
C TYR A 45 12.26 10.12 3.44
N GLY A 46 12.14 10.85 4.55
CA GLY A 46 11.13 10.57 5.57
C GLY A 46 9.69 10.63 5.05
N ILE A 47 9.36 11.67 4.27
CA ILE A 47 8.05 11.80 3.63
C ILE A 47 7.78 10.64 2.67
N ASN A 48 8.78 10.25 1.87
CA ASN A 48 8.68 9.12 0.96
C ASN A 48 8.41 7.80 1.69
N GLN A 49 9.10 7.54 2.81
CA GLN A 49 8.86 6.35 3.63
C GLN A 49 7.47 6.39 4.28
N ALA A 50 7.06 7.55 4.81
CA ALA A 50 5.74 7.72 5.42
C ALA A 50 4.60 7.48 4.43
N LEU A 51 4.72 7.97 3.19
CA LEU A 51 3.75 7.73 2.13
C LEU A 51 3.73 6.27 1.68
N GLY A 52 4.90 5.62 1.60
CA GLY A 52 4.98 4.19 1.33
C GLY A 52 4.27 3.35 2.40
N LEU A 53 4.49 3.67 3.68
CA LEU A 53 3.78 3.05 4.79
C LEU A 53 2.27 3.31 4.72
N ALA A 54 1.86 4.56 4.51
CA ALA A 54 0.44 4.91 4.41
C ALA A 54 -0.27 4.18 3.27
N THR A 55 0.41 4.00 2.13
CA THR A 55 -0.10 3.26 0.96
C THR A 55 -0.37 1.79 1.28
N CYS A 56 0.35 1.19 2.25
CA CYS A 56 0.10 -0.19 2.68
C CYS A 56 -0.91 -0.26 3.84
N LEU A 57 -0.75 0.59 4.86
CA LEU A 57 -1.53 0.50 6.10
C LEU A 57 -2.98 0.92 5.89
N ILE A 58 -3.24 2.04 5.19
CA ILE A 58 -4.61 2.58 5.04
C ILE A 58 -5.51 1.59 4.30
N PRO A 59 -5.11 1.03 3.13
CA PRO A 59 -5.96 0.07 2.42
C PRO A 59 -6.20 -1.22 3.19
N GLY A 60 -5.18 -1.73 3.90
CA GLY A 60 -5.30 -2.92 4.74
C GLY A 60 -6.30 -2.72 5.88
N PHE A 61 -6.21 -1.57 6.56
CA PHE A 61 -7.14 -1.17 7.61
C PHE A 61 -8.59 -1.06 7.09
N VAL A 62 -8.79 -0.36 5.97
CA VAL A 62 -10.12 -0.14 5.38
C VAL A 62 -10.74 -1.46 4.91
N ALA A 63 -9.94 -2.34 4.28
CA ALA A 63 -10.42 -3.64 3.85
C ALA A 63 -10.88 -4.49 5.05
N ALA A 64 -10.13 -4.49 6.15
CA ALA A 64 -10.53 -5.19 7.37
C ALA A 64 -11.81 -4.62 7.98
N LYS A 65 -11.95 -3.28 8.07
CA LYS A 65 -13.18 -2.62 8.54
C LYS A 65 -14.42 -2.98 7.72
N ILE A 66 -14.27 -3.19 6.41
CA ILE A 66 -15.39 -3.60 5.54
C ILE A 66 -15.68 -5.09 5.66
N ALA A 67 -14.64 -5.91 5.87
CA ALA A 67 -14.81 -7.34 6.04
C ALA A 67 -15.46 -7.67 7.40
N GLY A 68 -15.15 -6.92 8.46
CA GLY A 68 -15.63 -7.12 9.83
C GLY A 68 -15.03 -8.34 10.55
N HIS A 69 -14.29 -9.19 9.83
CA HIS A 69 -13.65 -10.39 10.37
C HIS A 69 -12.44 -10.78 9.49
N HIS A 70 -11.51 -11.55 10.06
CA HIS A 70 -10.28 -11.98 9.39
C HIS A 70 -9.47 -10.83 8.75
N GLY A 71 -9.32 -9.70 9.45
CA GLY A 71 -8.67 -8.51 8.89
C GLY A 71 -7.23 -8.74 8.45
N PHE A 72 -6.48 -9.62 9.11
CA PHE A 72 -5.13 -10.00 8.68
C PHE A 72 -5.11 -10.60 7.27
N VAL A 73 -6.05 -11.50 6.96
CA VAL A 73 -6.13 -12.16 5.66
C VAL A 73 -6.55 -11.17 4.57
N HIS A 74 -7.59 -10.37 4.83
CA HIS A 74 -8.06 -9.36 3.87
C HIS A 74 -7.00 -8.29 3.60
N GLY A 75 -6.34 -7.80 4.64
CA GLY A 75 -5.23 -6.85 4.53
C GLY A 75 -4.06 -7.46 3.74
N GLY A 76 -3.67 -8.69 4.04
CA GLY A 76 -2.61 -9.39 3.32
C GLY A 76 -2.91 -9.56 1.83
N LEU A 77 -4.12 -9.98 1.49
CA LEU A 77 -4.55 -10.10 0.09
C LEU A 77 -4.54 -8.75 -0.63
N VAL A 78 -5.01 -7.67 0.01
CA VAL A 78 -4.95 -6.32 -0.56
C VAL A 78 -3.50 -5.91 -0.83
N GLY A 79 -2.59 -6.06 0.13
CA GLY A 79 -1.18 -5.72 -0.04
C GLY A 79 -0.50 -6.55 -1.14
N GLY A 80 -0.76 -7.86 -1.17
CA GLY A 80 -0.21 -8.78 -2.15
C GLY A 80 -0.69 -8.48 -3.57
N ILE A 81 -2.01 -8.47 -3.78
CA ILE A 81 -2.61 -8.24 -5.10
C ILE A 81 -2.23 -6.85 -5.61
N SER A 82 -2.29 -5.82 -4.77
CA SER A 82 -1.97 -4.45 -5.20
C SER A 82 -0.50 -4.30 -5.58
N THR A 83 0.42 -4.97 -4.88
CA THR A 83 1.86 -4.96 -5.24
C THR A 83 2.12 -5.60 -6.61
N ILE A 84 1.42 -6.69 -6.92
CA ILE A 84 1.50 -7.32 -8.25
C ILE A 84 0.94 -6.37 -9.31
N LEU A 85 -0.22 -5.76 -9.05
CA LEU A 85 -0.86 -4.82 -9.98
C LEU A 85 0.01 -3.59 -10.24
N THR A 86 0.61 -2.98 -9.22
CA THR A 86 1.49 -1.81 -9.40
C THR A 86 2.76 -2.18 -10.15
N ALA A 87 3.33 -3.37 -9.92
CA ALA A 87 4.46 -3.87 -10.70
C ALA A 87 4.09 -4.06 -12.18
N LEU A 88 2.91 -4.61 -12.47
CA LEU A 88 2.41 -4.75 -13.85
C LEU A 88 2.20 -3.38 -14.51
N ILE A 89 1.60 -2.42 -13.81
CA ILE A 89 1.40 -1.04 -14.31
C ILE A 89 2.76 -0.40 -14.62
N ALA A 90 3.72 -0.49 -13.69
CA ALA A 90 5.05 0.07 -13.87
C ALA A 90 5.83 -0.59 -15.02
N MET A 91 5.64 -1.90 -15.22
CA MET A 91 6.23 -2.64 -16.35
C MET A 91 5.64 -2.19 -17.69
N ILE A 92 4.31 -2.07 -17.79
CA ILE A 92 3.62 -1.55 -18.99
C ILE A 92 4.09 -0.12 -19.31
N TRP A 93 4.18 0.73 -18.28
CA TRP A 93 4.68 2.09 -18.43
C TRP A 93 6.11 2.13 -18.97
N ALA A 94 7.01 1.34 -18.38
CA ALA A 94 8.40 1.29 -18.82
C ALA A 94 8.55 0.84 -20.29
N ILE A 95 7.76 -0.15 -20.71
CA ILE A 95 7.71 -0.61 -22.11
C ILE A 95 7.20 0.53 -23.02
N ALA A 96 6.14 1.23 -22.62
CA ALA A 96 5.53 2.29 -23.41
C ALA A 96 6.43 3.52 -23.57
N THR A 97 7.21 3.89 -22.55
CA THR A 97 8.05 5.10 -22.56
C THR A 97 9.53 4.82 -22.87
N GLY A 98 9.93 3.56 -23.00
CA GLY A 98 11.35 3.16 -23.12
C GLY A 98 12.17 3.43 -21.85
N ALA A 99 11.52 3.61 -20.70
CA ALA A 99 12.21 3.86 -19.44
C ALA A 99 12.82 2.56 -18.89
N LYS A 100 13.93 2.67 -18.17
CA LYS A 100 14.53 1.51 -17.49
C LYS A 100 13.63 1.05 -16.35
N PHE A 101 13.27 -0.23 -16.35
CA PHE A 101 12.53 -0.88 -15.28
C PHE A 101 13.48 -1.57 -14.31
N PHE A 102 13.61 -1.07 -13.08
CA PHE A 102 14.52 -1.61 -12.07
C PHE A 102 13.81 -2.45 -10.97
N GLY A 103 12.50 -2.71 -11.12
CA GLY A 103 11.67 -3.21 -10.02
C GLY A 103 11.49 -4.73 -9.91
N LEU A 104 11.89 -5.52 -10.92
CA LEU A 104 11.50 -6.94 -11.01
C LEU A 104 12.30 -7.83 -10.05
N GLU A 105 13.59 -7.53 -9.87
CA GLU A 105 14.48 -8.32 -9.00
C GLU A 105 14.11 -8.19 -7.52
N THR A 106 13.61 -7.03 -7.11
CA THR A 106 13.20 -6.76 -5.72
C THR A 106 11.72 -6.98 -5.48
N LEU A 107 10.94 -7.34 -6.51
CA LEU A 107 9.51 -7.57 -6.41
C LEU A 107 9.13 -8.62 -5.35
N PRO A 108 9.82 -9.78 -5.22
CA PRO A 108 9.48 -10.76 -4.19
C PRO A 108 9.62 -10.21 -2.76
N PHE A 109 10.66 -9.41 -2.53
CA PHE A 109 10.87 -8.76 -1.23
C PHE A 109 9.75 -7.76 -0.92
N TRP A 110 9.44 -6.87 -1.86
CA TRP A 110 8.38 -5.87 -1.68
C TRP A 110 6.99 -6.48 -1.57
N LEU A 111 6.73 -7.58 -2.27
CA LEU A 111 5.48 -8.34 -2.16
C LEU A 111 5.26 -8.81 -0.72
N VAL A 112 6.29 -9.39 -0.10
CA VAL A 112 6.21 -9.88 1.29
C VAL A 112 6.03 -8.71 2.26
N ILE A 113 6.81 -7.64 2.12
CA ILE A 113 6.74 -6.47 3.00
C ILE A 113 5.36 -5.81 2.92
N ASN A 114 4.85 -5.53 1.72
CA ASN A 114 3.56 -4.84 1.55
C ASN A 114 2.39 -5.72 1.98
N MET A 115 2.48 -7.04 1.73
CA MET A 115 1.52 -8.01 2.23
C MET A 115 1.48 -8.00 3.76
N PHE A 116 2.65 -8.06 4.41
CA PHE A 116 2.73 -8.05 5.86
C PHE A 116 2.25 -6.74 6.48
N LEU A 117 2.66 -5.59 5.95
CA LEU A 117 2.21 -4.28 6.44
C LEU A 117 0.69 -4.13 6.33
N SER A 118 0.13 -4.50 5.18
CA SER A 118 -1.32 -4.41 4.96
C SER A 118 -2.08 -5.40 5.85
N ALA A 119 -1.55 -6.61 6.05
CA ALA A 119 -2.10 -7.61 6.96
C ALA A 119 -2.06 -7.13 8.42
N PHE A 120 -0.95 -6.52 8.83
CA PHE A 120 -0.79 -5.95 10.17
C PHE A 120 -1.81 -4.84 10.43
N ALA A 121 -1.99 -3.92 9.48
CA ALA A 121 -3.04 -2.89 9.59
C ALA A 121 -4.45 -3.49 9.66
N GLY A 122 -4.70 -4.56 8.91
CA GLY A 122 -5.98 -5.27 8.96
C GLY A 122 -6.23 -5.96 10.30
N LEU A 123 -5.19 -6.51 10.93
CA LEU A 123 -5.27 -7.06 12.28
C LEU A 123 -5.63 -5.97 13.30
N LEU A 124 -4.94 -4.82 13.24
CA LEU A 124 -5.23 -3.68 14.11
C LEU A 124 -6.69 -3.22 13.99
N ALA A 125 -7.20 -3.10 12.77
CA ALA A 125 -8.59 -2.72 12.51
C ALA A 125 -9.62 -3.65 13.17
N THR A 126 -9.35 -4.96 13.15
CA THR A 126 -10.25 -5.99 13.69
C THR A 126 -10.26 -5.94 15.22
N ASN A 127 -9.07 -5.87 15.83
CA ASN A 127 -8.94 -5.82 17.30
C ASN A 127 -9.58 -4.57 17.90
N MET A 128 -9.52 -3.42 17.19
CA MET A 128 -10.19 -2.19 17.63
C MET A 128 -11.71 -2.29 17.60
N GLU A 129 -12.27 -3.15 16.74
CA GLU A 129 -13.71 -3.35 16.63
C GLU A 129 -14.22 -4.25 17.77
N GLU A 130 -13.52 -5.37 18.02
CA GLU A 130 -13.82 -6.27 19.14
C GLU A 130 -13.79 -5.52 20.48
N SER A 131 -12.77 -4.68 20.73
CA SER A 131 -12.72 -3.88 21.96
C SER A 131 -13.87 -2.89 22.09
N SER A 132 -14.39 -2.36 20.98
CA SER A 132 -15.50 -1.39 21.01
C SER A 132 -16.86 -2.03 21.25
N GLU A 133 -17.02 -3.31 20.89
CA GLU A 133 -18.23 -4.07 21.16
C GLU A 133 -18.28 -4.58 22.61
N GLU A 134 -17.13 -4.83 23.25
CA GLU A 134 -17.06 -5.22 24.67
C GLU A 134 -17.37 -4.07 25.65
N GLU A 135 -17.19 -2.81 25.22
CA GLU A 135 -17.44 -1.60 26.03
C GLU A 135 -18.86 -1.04 25.91
N ALA A 136 -19.70 -1.58 25.00
CA ALA A 136 -21.05 -1.10 24.68
C ALA A 136 -22.16 -1.93 25.34
#